data_AF-A0A915DYB1-F1
#
_entry.id   AF-A0A915DYB1-F1
#
_cell.length_a   1.000
_cell.length_b   1.000
_cell.length_c   1.000
_cell.angle_alpha   90.00
_cell.angle_beta   90.00
_cell.angle_gamma   90.00
#
_symmetry.space_group_name_H-M   'P 1'
#
loop_
_entity.id
_entity.type
_entity.pdbx_description
1 polymer ?
#
loop_
_entity_poly.entity_id
_entity_poly.type
_entity_poly.pdbx_seq_one_letter_code
_entity_poly.pdbx_strand_id
1 'polypeptide(L)'
;MKLLFREQTGTLVFGDGPVHFQWRPGGNHIAVGGTSGLVRIYSRYGEVVEEFSINESVAFVKWDSEGELLAVVTTNSIAGGTTTSSAMVLYEFSPTMCTPLTFRLEPKLFQH
;
A
#
# COMPACT_ATOMS: atom_id res chain seq x y z
N MET A 1 4.90 -4.76 -28.44
CA MET A 1 4.70 -4.39 -27.02
C MET A 1 6.06 -4.04 -26.42
N LYS A 2 6.15 -3.05 -25.51
CA LYS A 2 7.41 -2.59 -24.89
C LYS A 2 7.36 -2.78 -23.37
N LEU A 3 8.37 -3.41 -22.79
CA LEU A 3 8.56 -3.46 -21.34
C LEU A 3 9.00 -2.06 -20.87
N LEU A 4 8.24 -1.47 -19.94
CA LEU A 4 8.59 -0.17 -19.37
C LEU A 4 9.49 -0.32 -18.15
N PHE A 5 9.10 -1.19 -17.22
CA PHE A 5 9.91 -1.54 -16.08
C PHE A 5 9.61 -2.98 -15.66
N ARG A 6 10.56 -3.55 -14.91
CA ARG A 6 10.36 -4.79 -14.17
C ARG A 6 11.03 -4.59 -12.82
N GLU A 7 10.28 -4.77 -11.75
CA GLU A 7 10.86 -4.89 -10.41
C GLU A 7 11.70 -6.18 -10.39
N GLN A 8 13.04 -6.05 -10.41
CA GLN A 8 13.97 -7.17 -10.29
C GLN A 8 14.98 -6.88 -9.19
N THR A 9 14.55 -7.06 -7.95
CA THR A 9 15.48 -7.44 -6.87
C THR A 9 15.30 -8.94 -6.65
N GLY A 10 16.38 -9.70 -6.51
CA GLY A 10 16.36 -11.16 -6.33
C GLY A 10 15.74 -11.65 -5.01
N THR A 11 14.91 -10.81 -4.39
CA THR A 11 14.29 -10.95 -3.09
C THR A 11 12.79 -10.81 -3.30
N LEU A 12 12.00 -11.66 -2.62
CA LEU A 12 10.54 -11.62 -2.67
C LEU A 12 10.02 -10.37 -1.94
N VAL A 13 10.05 -9.22 -2.60
CA VAL A 13 9.76 -7.91 -1.99
C VAL A 13 8.36 -7.85 -1.36
N PHE A 14 7.37 -8.44 -2.03
CA PHE A 14 5.98 -8.54 -1.56
C PHE A 14 5.68 -9.85 -0.83
N GLY A 15 6.70 -10.65 -0.50
CA GLY A 15 6.55 -11.99 0.05
C GLY A 15 6.41 -13.07 -1.02
N ASP A 16 6.26 -14.31 -0.56
CA ASP A 16 6.17 -15.54 -1.38
C ASP A 16 4.76 -15.87 -1.85
N GLY A 17 3.75 -15.10 -1.41
CA GLY A 17 2.35 -15.35 -1.70
C GLY A 17 1.77 -14.45 -2.81
N PRO A 18 0.43 -14.34 -2.88
CA PRO A 18 -0.23 -13.54 -3.89
C PRO A 18 0.14 -12.06 -3.79
N VAL A 19 0.28 -11.44 -4.95
CA VAL A 19 0.49 -9.99 -5.08
C VAL A 19 -0.80 -9.36 -5.58
N HIS A 20 -1.24 -8.32 -4.90
CA HIS A 20 -2.43 -7.54 -5.24
C HIS A 20 -2.02 -6.18 -5.79
N PHE A 21 -2.69 -5.72 -6.84
CA PHE A 21 -2.41 -4.42 -7.44
C PHE A 21 -3.67 -3.73 -7.96
N GLN A 22 -3.62 -2.41 -8.03
CA GLN A 22 -4.68 -1.59 -8.62
C GLN A 22 -4.08 -0.30 -9.20
N TRP A 23 -4.39 -0.02 -10.46
CA TRP A 23 -4.12 1.29 -11.05
C TRP A 23 -5.03 2.33 -10.40
N ARG A 24 -4.44 3.46 -10.00
CA ARG A 24 -5.17 4.66 -9.59
C ARG A 24 -5.99 5.19 -10.77
N PRO A 25 -7.24 5.66 -10.56
CA PRO A 25 -7.95 6.42 -11.58
C PRO A 25 -7.08 7.55 -12.13
N GLY A 26 -7.13 7.74 -13.46
CA GLY A 26 -6.23 8.65 -14.19
C GLY A 26 -4.89 8.04 -14.63
N GLY A 27 -4.52 6.83 -14.18
CA GLY A 27 -3.48 6.00 -14.81
C GLY A 27 -2.02 6.42 -14.57
N ASN A 28 -1.75 7.37 -13.66
CA ASN A 28 -0.39 7.82 -13.38
C ASN A 28 0.33 7.00 -12.31
N HIS A 29 -0.41 6.26 -11.49
CA HIS A 29 0.13 5.51 -10.35
C HIS A 29 -0.49 4.12 -10.24
N ILE A 30 0.28 3.15 -9.73
CA ILE A 30 -0.18 1.80 -9.42
C ILE A 30 0.21 1.44 -7.99
N ALA A 31 -0.77 1.01 -7.19
CA ALA A 31 -0.51 0.43 -5.87
C ALA A 31 -0.28 -1.07 -6.00
N VAL A 32 0.70 -1.60 -5.27
CA VAL A 32 1.09 -3.02 -5.25
C VAL A 32 1.35 -3.43 -3.80
N GLY A 33 0.82 -4.57 -3.36
CA GLY A 33 1.11 -5.14 -2.04
C GLY A 33 1.00 -6.65 -2.02
N GLY A 34 1.50 -7.29 -0.95
CA GLY A 34 1.46 -8.76 -0.82
C GLY A 34 1.63 -9.28 0.59
N THR A 35 2.06 -10.54 0.73
CA THR A 35 2.15 -11.26 2.00
C THR A 35 3.25 -10.78 2.93
N SER A 36 4.26 -10.05 2.44
CA SER A 36 5.22 -9.36 3.30
C SER A 36 4.60 -8.19 4.08
N GLY A 37 3.38 -7.77 3.70
CA GLY A 37 2.72 -6.60 4.25
C GLY A 37 3.23 -5.27 3.71
N LEU A 38 4.24 -5.31 2.83
CA LEU A 38 4.72 -4.14 2.10
C LEU A 38 3.68 -3.69 1.08
N VAL A 39 3.42 -2.38 1.04
CA VAL A 39 2.65 -1.71 -0.01
C VAL A 39 3.52 -0.64 -0.65
N ARG A 40 3.61 -0.66 -1.98
CA ARG A 40 4.31 0.35 -2.79
C ARG A 40 3.38 0.99 -3.78
N ILE A 41 3.53 2.29 -3.95
CA ILE A 41 2.90 3.03 -5.04
C ILE A 41 3.98 3.39 -6.04
N TYR A 42 3.82 2.93 -7.26
CA TYR A 42 4.73 3.22 -8.36
C TYR A 42 4.15 4.30 -9.27
N SER A 43 5.02 5.14 -9.82
CA SER A 43 4.70 5.95 -10.98
C SER A 43 4.56 5.06 -12.20
N ARG A 44 3.87 5.54 -13.25
CA ARG A 44 3.77 4.85 -14.54
C ARG A 44 5.11 4.57 -15.22
N TYR A 45 6.20 5.17 -14.74
CA TYR A 45 7.57 4.97 -15.21
C TYR A 45 8.34 3.92 -14.39
N GLY A 46 7.73 3.37 -13.33
CA GLY A 46 8.32 2.35 -12.46
C GLY A 46 9.09 2.90 -11.27
N GLU A 47 8.97 4.19 -10.96
CA GLU A 47 9.60 4.80 -9.79
C GLU A 47 8.72 4.61 -8.57
N VAL A 48 9.30 4.27 -7.42
CA VAL A 48 8.55 4.21 -6.15
C VAL A 48 8.26 5.63 -5.69
N VAL A 49 6.98 6.01 -5.69
CA VAL A 49 6.47 7.30 -5.22
C VAL A 49 6.22 7.27 -3.72
N GLU A 50 5.72 6.13 -3.23
CA GLU A 50 5.42 5.92 -1.82
C GLU A 50 5.63 4.45 -1.44
N GLU A 51 6.07 4.22 -0.21
CA GLU A 51 6.24 2.89 0.37
C GLU A 51 5.84 2.92 1.84
N PHE A 52 5.05 1.94 2.25
CA PHE A 52 4.72 1.72 3.66
C PHE A 52 4.52 0.23 3.92
N SER A 53 4.71 -0.17 5.18
CA SER A 53 4.53 -1.56 5.62
C SER A 53 3.39 -1.67 6.60
N ILE A 54 2.55 -2.67 6.38
CA ILE A 54 1.51 -3.11 7.30
C ILE A 54 2.01 -4.45 7.87
N ASN A 55 1.95 -4.66 9.18
CA ASN A 55 2.49 -5.87 9.82
C ASN A 55 1.60 -7.13 9.58
N GLU A 56 0.85 -7.16 8.49
CA GLU A 56 -0.11 -8.20 8.14
C GLU A 56 -0.13 -8.39 6.62
N SER A 57 -0.57 -9.56 6.15
CA SER A 57 -0.64 -9.87 4.73
C SER A 57 -1.69 -9.02 4.03
N VAL A 58 -1.32 -8.37 2.93
CA VAL A 58 -2.26 -7.61 2.10
C VAL A 58 -3.12 -8.58 1.29
N ALA A 59 -4.44 -8.46 1.41
CA ALA A 59 -5.41 -9.26 0.66
C ALA A 59 -6.09 -8.46 -0.46
N PHE A 60 -6.27 -7.15 -0.29
CA PHE A 60 -6.83 -6.28 -1.34
C PHE A 60 -6.26 -4.87 -1.26
N VAL A 61 -6.13 -4.24 -2.44
CA VAL A 61 -5.82 -2.81 -2.60
C VAL A 61 -6.82 -2.21 -3.58
N LYS A 62 -7.50 -1.13 -3.18
CA LYS A 62 -8.52 -0.45 -4.00
C LYS A 62 -8.44 1.06 -3.83
N TRP A 63 -8.26 1.74 -4.95
CA TRP A 63 -8.44 3.19 -5.02
C TRP A 63 -9.93 3.53 -5.01
N ASP A 64 -10.28 4.68 -4.42
CA ASP A 64 -11.58 5.32 -4.65
C ASP A 64 -11.70 5.83 -6.09
N SER A 65 -12.85 6.37 -6.48
CA SER A 65 -13.09 6.84 -7.86
C SER A 65 -12.26 8.05 -8.25
N GLU A 66 -11.95 8.92 -7.29
CA GLU A 66 -11.18 10.15 -7.52
C GLU A 66 -9.67 9.89 -7.42
N GLY A 67 -9.27 8.75 -6.84
CA GLY A 67 -7.88 8.38 -6.61
C GLY A 67 -7.22 9.13 -5.45
N GLU A 68 -8.00 9.71 -4.55
CA GLU A 68 -7.50 10.40 -3.36
C GLU A 68 -7.29 9.43 -2.19
N LEU A 69 -8.04 8.32 -2.16
CA LEU A 69 -8.01 7.33 -1.09
C LEU A 69 -7.62 5.95 -1.60
N LEU A 70 -6.74 5.28 -0.86
CA LEU A 70 -6.37 3.90 -1.06
C LEU A 70 -6.84 3.05 0.12
N ALA A 71 -7.82 2.18 -0.13
CA ALA A 71 -8.22 1.14 0.81
C ALA A 71 -7.28 -0.06 0.69
N VAL A 72 -6.71 -0.46 1.83
CA VAL A 72 -5.93 -1.69 1.97
C VAL A 72 -6.63 -2.61 2.95
N VAL A 73 -6.92 -3.83 2.51
CA VAL A 73 -7.47 -4.89 3.36
C VAL A 73 -6.34 -5.85 3.69
N THR A 74 -6.14 -6.09 4.98
CA THR A 74 -5.19 -7.08 5.48
C THR A 74 -5.89 -8.28 6.06
N THR A 75 -5.17 -9.40 6.06
CA THR A 75 -5.56 -10.62 6.74
C THR A 75 -4.42 -11.07 7.63
N ASN A 76 -4.71 -11.34 8.89
CA ASN A 76 -3.79 -12.07 9.75
C ASN A 76 -4.17 -13.54 9.79
N SER A 77 -3.17 -14.41 9.75
CA SER A 77 -3.34 -15.84 10.00
C SER A 77 -2.51 -16.17 11.21
N ILE A 78 -3.17 -16.50 12.32
CA ILE A 78 -2.48 -17.01 13.50
C ILE A 78 -1.98 -18.42 13.18
N ALA A 79 -0.71 -18.69 13.43
CA ALA A 79 -0.13 -20.03 13.30
C ALA A 79 -0.96 -21.02 14.14
N GLY A 80 -1.74 -21.88 13.48
CA GLY A 80 -2.73 -22.76 14.13
C GLY A 80 -4.09 -22.87 13.41
N GLY A 81 -4.38 -21.99 12.43
CA GLY A 81 -5.26 -22.32 11.31
C GLY A 81 -6.77 -22.36 11.53
N THR A 82 -7.35 -21.49 12.37
CA THR A 82 -8.83 -21.37 12.45
C THR A 82 -9.40 -19.95 12.52
N THR A 83 -8.59 -18.94 12.87
CA THR A 83 -9.06 -17.55 12.94
C THR A 83 -8.28 -16.67 11.96
N THR A 84 -8.97 -16.17 10.95
CA THR A 84 -8.46 -15.15 10.03
C THR A 84 -9.16 -13.84 10.35
N SER A 85 -8.50 -12.92 11.04
CA SER A 85 -9.06 -11.57 11.21
C SER A 85 -8.71 -10.75 9.98
N SER A 86 -9.68 -9.97 9.50
CA SER A 86 -9.47 -9.02 8.41
C SER A 86 -9.65 -7.60 8.94
N ALA A 87 -8.76 -6.70 8.55
CA ALA A 87 -8.86 -5.28 8.84
C ALA A 87 -8.81 -4.47 7.54
N MET A 88 -9.44 -3.31 7.53
CA MET A 88 -9.36 -2.36 6.41
C MET A 88 -8.81 -1.04 6.94
N VAL A 89 -7.80 -0.52 6.24
CA VAL A 89 -7.21 0.80 6.50
C VAL A 89 -7.37 1.65 5.25
N LEU A 90 -7.79 2.89 5.44
CA LEU A 90 -7.87 3.90 4.37
C LEU A 90 -6.65 4.81 4.49
N TYR A 91 -5.92 4.96 3.38
CA TYR A 91 -4.80 5.87 3.23
C TYR A 91 -5.21 7.04 2.33
N GLU A 92 -4.82 8.25 2.70
CA GLU A 92 -4.91 9.40 1.80
C GLU A 92 -3.63 9.47 0.94
N PHE A 93 -3.80 9.52 -0.38
CA PHE A 93 -2.70 9.66 -1.31
C PHE A 93 -2.63 11.09 -1.83
N SER A 94 -1.55 11.78 -1.46
CA SER A 94 -1.27 13.12 -1.96
C SER A 94 0.04 13.14 -2.75
N PRO A 95 -0.02 13.15 -4.10
CA PRO A 95 1.19 13.15 -4.93
C PRO A 95 1.97 14.46 -4.83
N THR A 96 1.42 15.50 -4.19
CA THR A 96 2.07 16.79 -3.97
C THR A 96 2.88 16.83 -2.68
N MET A 97 2.71 15.85 -1.78
CA MET A 97 3.49 15.70 -0.54
C MET A 97 4.79 14.89 -0.72
N CYS A 98 5.40 14.89 -1.90
CA CYS A 98 6.78 14.41 -2.11
C CYS A 98 7.86 15.35 -1.52
N THR A 99 7.52 16.16 -0.52
CA THR A 99 8.46 16.77 0.42
C THR A 99 8.23 16.12 1.79
N PRO A 100 9.28 15.83 2.58
CA PRO A 100 9.13 15.09 3.83
C PRO A 100 8.30 15.91 4.82
N LEU A 101 7.00 15.62 4.89
CA LEU A 101 6.13 16.08 5.96
C LEU A 101 6.18 15.00 7.05
N THR A 102 7.08 15.22 8.00
CA THR A 102 7.11 14.59 9.32
C THR A 102 5.69 14.35 9.83
N PHE A 103 5.37 13.09 10.15
CA PHE A 103 4.19 12.75 10.94
C PHE A 103 4.26 13.48 12.29
N ARG A 104 3.60 14.63 12.40
CA ARG A 104 3.40 15.30 13.68
C ARG A 104 2.12 14.74 14.28
N LEU A 105 2.27 13.71 15.12
CA LEU A 105 1.26 13.36 16.10
C LEU A 105 1.14 14.55 17.06
N GLU A 106 0.16 15.43 16.87
CA GLU A 106 -0.25 16.33 17.94
C GLU A 106 -1.33 15.62 18.76
N PRO A 107 -1.05 15.28 20.03
CA PRO A 107 -2.13 14.95 20.95
C PRO A 107 -2.93 16.23 21.14
N LYS A 108 -4.21 16.22 20.76
CA LYS A 108 -5.14 17.27 21.16
C LYS A 108 -5.21 17.25 22.70
N LEU A 109 -4.46 18.15 23.33
CA LEU A 109 -4.67 18.52 24.73
C LEU A 109 -6.06 19.16 24.82
N PHE A 110 -7.03 18.40 25.33
CA PHE A 110 -8.24 18.99 25.88
C PHE A 110 -7.81 19.83 27.09
N GLN A 111 -7.88 21.16 26.96
CA GLN A 111 -7.91 22.04 28.12
C GLN A 111 -9.37 22.33 28.46
N HIS A 112 -9.68 22.17 29.75
CA HIS A 112 -10.93 22.55 30.40
C HIS A 112 -11.00 24.05 30.64
#